data_AF-A0A2E7R777-F1
#
_entry.id   AF-A0A2E7R777-F1
#
_cell.length_a   1.000
_cell.length_b   1.000
_cell.length_c   1.000
_cell.angle_alpha   90.00
_cell.angle_beta   90.00
_cell.angle_gamma   90.00
#
_symmetry.space_group_name_H-M   'P 1'
#
loop_
_entity.id
_entity.type
_entity.pdbx_description
1 polymer ?
#
loop_
_entity_poly.entity_id
_entity_poly.type
_entity_poly.pdbx_seq_one_letter_code
_entity_poly.pdbx_strand_id
1 'polypeptide(L)' 'MLQKLIKNEKFFCIMISAILLAAGQSKRINNHNKLLLRYKNKVMVNHILQSLIKSKVNKIIVVLGYEK' A
#
# COMPACT_ATOMS: atom_id res chain seq x y z
N MET A 1 33.69 29.78 -0.19
CA MET A 1 33.77 29.20 -1.56
C MET A 1 33.38 27.72 -1.61
N LEU A 2 33.59 26.93 -0.54
CA LEU A 2 33.24 25.49 -0.50
C LEU A 2 31.74 25.16 -0.40
N GLN A 3 30.90 26.05 0.16
CA GLN A 3 29.46 25.76 0.33
C GLN A 3 28.63 25.82 -0.97
N LYS A 4 29.24 26.26 -2.10
CA LYS A 4 28.53 26.45 -3.37
C LYS A 4 28.56 25.22 -4.29
N LEU A 5 29.29 24.18 -3.91
CA LEU A 5 29.48 22.95 -4.70
C LEU A 5 28.51 21.80 -4.37
N ILE A 6 27.69 21.91 -3.33
CA ILE A 6 26.81 20.82 -2.87
C ILE A 6 25.40 20.88 -3.53
N LYS A 7 25.09 21.92 -4.32
CA LYS A 7 23.75 22.13 -4.88
C LYS A 7 23.44 21.41 -6.20
N ASN A 8 24.36 20.61 -6.75
CA ASN A 8 24.19 19.99 -8.08
C ASN A 8 24.09 18.46 -8.09
N GLU A 9 24.02 17.82 -6.94
CA GLU A 9 23.54 16.45 -6.86
C GLU A 9 22.01 16.50 -7.02
N LYS A 10 21.50 16.24 -8.24
CA LYS A 10 20.10 15.86 -8.42
C LYS A 10 19.90 14.59 -7.60
N PHE A 11 19.55 14.75 -6.33
CA PHE A 11 19.12 13.67 -5.47
C PHE A 11 17.86 13.11 -6.13
N PHE A 12 18.01 12.03 -6.88
CA PHE A 12 16.88 11.31 -7.42
C PHE A 12 16.22 10.63 -6.22
N CYS A 13 15.35 11.37 -5.54
CA CYS A 13 14.55 10.85 -4.46
C CYS A 13 13.58 9.86 -5.11
N ILE A 14 13.93 8.56 -5.08
CA ILE A 14 13.12 7.51 -5.68
C ILE A 14 11.79 7.49 -4.95
N MET A 15 10.77 8.11 -5.55
CA MET A 15 9.43 8.13 -5.00
C MET A 15 8.73 6.82 -5.38
N ILE A 16 8.62 5.90 -4.43
CA ILE A 16 7.99 4.60 -4.64
C ILE A 16 6.53 4.69 -4.22
N SER A 17 5.63 4.37 -5.15
CA SER A 17 4.19 4.29 -4.89
C SER A 17 3.72 2.83 -4.91
N ALA A 18 2.79 2.49 -4.03
CA ALA A 18 2.13 1.19 -4.00
C ALA A 18 0.65 1.32 -4.38
N ILE A 19 0.15 0.39 -5.19
CA ILE A 19 -1.27 0.28 -5.53
C ILE A 19 -1.82 -1.01 -4.92
N LEU A 20 -2.79 -0.89 -4.02
CA LEU A 20 -3.51 -2.00 -3.41
C LEU A 20 -4.86 -2.17 -4.10
N LEU A 21 -5.01 -3.25 -4.86
CA LEU A 21 -6.27 -3.59 -5.54
C LEU A 21 -7.21 -4.34 -4.59
N ALA A 22 -8.18 -3.61 -4.05
CA ALA A 22 -9.17 -4.07 -3.07
C ALA A 22 -10.61 -4.13 -3.68
N ALA A 23 -10.74 -4.11 -5.00
CA ALA A 23 -12.02 -4.01 -5.71
C ALA A 23 -12.69 -5.36 -6.05
N GLY A 24 -12.15 -6.49 -5.59
CA GLY A 24 -12.60 -7.83 -5.98
C GLY A 24 -13.87 -8.30 -5.26
N GLN A 25 -14.79 -8.93 -6.01
CA GLN A 25 -16.12 -9.35 -5.50
C GLN A 25 -16.11 -10.50 -4.47
N SER A 26 -14.96 -11.08 -4.15
CA SER A 26 -14.82 -12.18 -3.17
C SER A 26 -15.73 -13.41 -3.38
N LYS A 27 -16.31 -13.61 -4.58
CA LYS A 27 -17.28 -14.68 -4.91
C LYS A 27 -16.81 -16.11 -4.61
N ARG A 28 -15.50 -16.35 -4.58
CA ARG A 28 -14.90 -17.67 -4.26
C ARG A 28 -14.75 -17.94 -2.76
N ILE A 29 -15.06 -16.98 -1.90
CA ILE A 29 -15.00 -17.10 -0.42
C ILE A 29 -16.41 -16.87 0.11
N ASN A 30 -17.26 -17.92 0.08
CA ASN A 30 -18.59 -18.03 0.70
C ASN A 30 -19.36 -16.69 0.89
N ASN A 31 -19.41 -15.82 -0.12
CA ASN A 31 -20.00 -14.47 -0.07
C ASN A 31 -19.51 -13.51 1.04
N HIS A 32 -18.42 -13.81 1.75
CA HIS A 32 -17.84 -12.87 2.71
C HIS A 32 -16.79 -11.98 2.04
N ASN A 33 -16.74 -10.70 2.44
CA ASN A 33 -15.69 -9.81 1.96
C ASN A 33 -14.32 -10.31 2.43
N LYS A 34 -13.50 -10.79 1.49
CA LYS A 34 -12.17 -11.37 1.74
C LYS A 34 -11.26 -10.41 2.52
N LEU A 35 -11.42 -9.11 2.27
CA LEU A 35 -10.61 -8.07 2.92
C LEU A 35 -10.92 -7.96 4.41
N LEU A 36 -12.17 -8.21 4.79
CA LEU A 36 -12.66 -8.14 6.18
C LEU A 36 -12.48 -9.47 6.94
N LEU A 37 -12.10 -10.55 6.24
CA LEU A 37 -11.86 -11.84 6.85
C LEU A 37 -10.70 -11.73 7.86
N ARG A 38 -10.89 -12.31 9.04
CA ARG A 38 -9.84 -12.37 10.06
C ARG A 38 -8.83 -13.44 9.68
N TYR A 39 -7.57 -13.05 9.61
CA TYR A 39 -6.42 -13.94 9.48
C TYR A 39 -5.47 -13.64 10.64
N LYS A 40 -5.04 -14.66 11.40
CA LYS A 40 -4.14 -14.48 12.57
C LYS A 40 -4.57 -13.33 13.50
N ASN A 41 -5.84 -13.34 13.92
CA ASN A 41 -6.47 -12.34 14.81
C ASN A 41 -6.50 -10.88 14.30
N LYS A 42 -6.14 -10.60 13.04
CA LYS A 42 -6.33 -9.28 12.42
C LYS A 42 -7.08 -9.39 11.10
N VAL A 43 -7.72 -8.30 10.70
CA VAL A 43 -8.36 -8.19 9.39
C VAL A 43 -7.31 -8.33 8.27
N MET A 44 -7.62 -9.06 7.20
CA MET A 44 -6.67 -9.35 6.11
C MET A 44 -6.09 -8.06 5.50
N VAL A 45 -6.93 -7.04 5.28
CA VAL A 45 -6.47 -5.75 4.73
C VAL A 45 -5.42 -5.07 5.62
N ASN A 46 -5.52 -5.23 6.94
CA ASN A 46 -4.56 -4.63 7.88
C ASN A 46 -3.17 -5.26 7.74
N HIS A 47 -3.09 -6.57 7.48
CA HIS A 47 -1.80 -7.22 7.25
C HIS A 47 -1.11 -6.66 6.00
N ILE A 48 -1.87 -6.47 4.92
CA ILE A 48 -1.33 -5.94 3.66
C ILE A 48 -0.88 -4.48 3.83
N LEU A 49 -1.73 -3.64 4.43
CA LEU A 49 -1.39 -2.25 4.73
C LEU A 49 -0.17 -2.13 5.67
N GLN A 50 -0.07 -2.99 6.69
CA GLN A 50 1.10 -3.00 7.57
C GLN A 50 2.39 -3.34 6.82
N SER A 51 2.35 -4.26 5.87
CA SER A 51 3.50 -4.58 5.02
C SER A 51 3.90 -3.40 4.12
N LEU A 52 2.92 -2.71 3.52
CA LEU A 52 3.17 -1.51 2.70
C LEU A 52 3.74 -0.35 3.52
N ILE A 53 3.24 -0.13 4.72
CA ILE A 53 3.77 0.91 5.62
C ILE A 53 5.22 0.58 6.03
N LYS A 54 5.48 -0.69 6.37
CA LYS A 54 6.83 -1.16 6.75
C LYS A 54 7.85 -1.03 5.62
N SER A 55 7.43 -1.15 4.36
CA SER A 55 8.32 -0.97 3.20
C SER A 55 8.64 0.50 2.90
N LYS A 56 8.13 1.46 3.69
CA LYS A 56 8.43 2.90 3.57
C LYS A 56 8.10 3.49 2.19
N VAL A 57 7.05 3.00 1.53
CA VAL A 57 6.55 3.61 0.29
C VAL A 57 6.05 5.03 0.55
N ASN A 58 6.28 5.93 -0.38
CA ASN A 58 5.93 7.34 -0.25
C ASN A 58 4.43 7.58 -0.41
N LYS A 59 3.75 6.73 -1.18
CA LYS A 59 2.32 6.83 -1.46
C LYS A 59 1.68 5.46 -1.54
N ILE A 60 0.51 5.32 -0.94
CA ILE A 60 -0.34 4.12 -1.04
C ILE A 60 -1.66 4.54 -1.68
N ILE A 61 -2.02 3.90 -2.78
CA ILE A 61 -3.29 4.10 -3.48
C ILE A 61 -4.11 2.82 -3.29
N VAL A 62 -5.27 2.92 -2.65
CA VAL A 62 -6.17 1.78 -2.46
C VAL A 62 -7.32 1.90 -3.45
N VAL A 63 -7.45 0.92 -4.34
CA VAL A 63 -8.55 0.85 -5.30
C VAL A 63 -9.66 0.03 -4.68
N LEU A 64 -10.71 0.71 -4.24
CA LEU A 64 -11.94 0.09 -3.75
C LEU A 64 -12.88 -0.21 -4.92
N GLY A 65 -13.88 -1.06 -4.69
CA GLY A 65 -14.83 -1.44 -5.72
C GLY A 65 -16.06 -2.07 -5.10
N TYR A 66 -16.31 -3.34 -5.41
CA TYR A 66 -17.52 -4.02 -4.99
C TYR A 66 -17.58 -4.24 -3.46
N GLU A 67 -18.61 -3.69 -2.84
CA GLU A 67 -19.09 -3.97 -1.49
C GLU A 67 -20.55 -4.41 -1.60
N LYS A 68 -20.95 -5.42 -0.83
CA LYS A 68 -22.29 -6.02 -0.86
C LYS A 68 -22.95 -5.88 0.50
#